data_AF-A0A381NCH7-F1
#
_entry.id   AF-A0A381NCH7-F1
#
_cell.length_a   1.000
_cell.length_b   1.000
_cell.length_c   1.000
_cell.angle_alpha   90.00
_cell.angle_beta   90.00
_cell.angle_gamma   90.00
#
_symmetry.space_group_name_H-M   'P 1'
#
loop_
_entity.id
_entity.type
_entity.pdbx_description
1 polymer ?
#
loop_
_entity_poly.entity_id
_entity_poly.type
_entity_poly.pdbx_seq_one_letter_code
_entity_poly.pdbx_strand_id
1 'polypeptide(L)'
;MPAIREVFRINSISATDLDAVFVARGPGSFSAIRVGMSIAKAIASGVNIPIVGISTLLLEVFPFIGLKEKVIGLVPAGRGRVYTCTFRHDGSEDSDYK
;
A
#
# COMPACT_ATOMS: atom_id res chain seq x y z
N MET A 1 14.84 10.94 6.21
CA MET A 1 13.39 10.67 6.29
C MET A 1 12.73 11.59 7.33
N PRO A 2 12.51 12.88 7.05
CA PRO A 2 12.01 13.82 8.06
C PRO A 2 10.61 13.46 8.59
N ALA A 3 9.67 13.13 7.69
CA ALA A 3 8.30 12.80 8.07
C ALA A 3 8.20 11.55 8.97
N ILE A 4 8.94 10.47 8.64
CA ILE A 4 8.94 9.24 9.45
C ILE A 4 9.53 9.50 10.84
N ARG A 5 10.65 10.25 10.93
CA ARG A 5 11.24 10.61 12.23
C ARG A 5 10.29 11.44 13.07
N GLU A 6 9.55 12.35 12.44
CA GLU A 6 8.56 13.18 13.14
C GLU A 6 7.41 12.33 13.70
N VAL A 7 6.87 11.40 12.91
CA VAL A 7 5.83 10.47 13.37
C VAL A 7 6.31 9.62 14.56
N PHE A 8 7.55 9.15 14.54
CA PHE A 8 8.14 8.43 15.67
C PHE A 8 8.25 9.31 16.92
N ARG A 9 8.73 10.55 16.74
CA ARG A 9 8.88 11.53 17.82
C ARG A 9 7.57 11.86 18.50
N ILE A 10 6.51 12.16 17.74
CA ILE A 10 5.20 12.54 18.33
C ILE A 10 4.51 11.38 19.04
N ASN A 11 4.78 10.13 18.65
CA ASN A 11 4.25 8.94 19.30
C ASN A 11 5.18 8.38 20.38
N SER A 12 6.36 9.00 20.59
CA SER A 12 7.40 8.51 21.51
C SER A 12 7.80 7.05 21.28
N ILE A 13 7.81 6.63 20.01
CA ILE A 13 8.23 5.29 19.58
C ILE A 13 9.54 5.34 18.80
N SER A 14 10.18 4.20 18.69
CA SER A 14 11.39 3.95 17.93
C SER A 14 11.14 2.86 16.87
N ALA A 15 12.12 2.64 15.99
CA ALA A 15 12.01 1.59 14.98
C ALA A 15 11.88 0.18 15.59
N THR A 16 12.47 -0.05 16.78
CA THR A 16 12.44 -1.35 17.46
C THR A 16 11.10 -1.66 18.10
N ASP A 17 10.21 -0.67 18.22
CA ASP A 17 8.86 -0.85 18.75
C ASP A 17 7.86 -1.27 17.66
N LEU A 18 8.31 -1.43 16.42
CA LEU A 18 7.48 -1.85 15.30
C LEU A 18 7.43 -3.37 15.19
N ASP A 19 6.25 -3.92 14.93
CA ASP A 19 6.08 -5.36 14.66
C ASP A 19 6.18 -5.71 13.17
N ALA A 20 5.86 -4.77 12.27
CA ALA A 20 5.85 -4.97 10.83
C ALA A 20 5.91 -3.63 10.07
N VAL A 21 6.32 -3.67 8.81
CA VAL A 21 6.25 -2.52 7.90
C VAL A 21 5.34 -2.83 6.71
N PHE A 22 4.28 -2.06 6.54
CA PHE A 22 3.38 -2.14 5.39
C PHE A 22 3.79 -1.14 4.32
N VAL A 23 3.81 -1.56 3.05
CA VAL A 23 4.19 -0.69 1.93
C VAL A 23 3.32 -0.96 0.71
N ALA A 24 2.94 0.10 0.00
CA ALA A 24 2.26 -0.04 -1.27
C ALA A 24 3.20 -0.68 -2.32
N ARG A 25 2.76 -1.78 -2.92
CA ARG A 25 3.50 -2.51 -3.97
C ARG A 25 3.16 -2.03 -5.39
N GLY A 26 2.13 -1.20 -5.52
CA GLY A 26 1.60 -0.72 -6.81
C GLY A 26 0.25 -1.36 -7.14
N PRO A 27 -0.33 -1.02 -8.30
CA PRO A 27 0.23 -0.16 -9.35
C PRO A 27 0.35 1.32 -8.95
N GLY A 28 1.23 2.08 -9.61
CA GLY A 28 1.46 3.50 -9.31
C GLY A 28 2.76 4.04 -9.92
N SER A 29 3.24 5.18 -9.42
CA SER A 29 4.51 5.77 -9.89
C SER A 29 5.70 4.87 -9.58
N PHE A 30 6.39 4.40 -10.62
CA PHE A 30 7.56 3.51 -10.49
C PHE A 30 8.64 4.08 -9.56
N SER A 31 8.93 5.38 -9.69
CA SER A 31 9.90 6.07 -8.85
C SER A 31 9.44 6.11 -7.39
N ALA A 32 8.17 6.44 -7.14
CA ALA A 32 7.64 6.52 -5.77
C ALA A 32 7.61 5.15 -5.09
N ILE A 33 7.16 4.10 -5.80
CA ILE A 33 7.12 2.72 -5.30
C ILE A 33 8.53 2.25 -4.92
N ARG A 34 9.53 2.50 -5.77
CA ARG A 34 10.92 2.11 -5.46
C ARG A 34 11.49 2.84 -4.26
N VAL A 35 11.22 4.14 -4.12
CA VAL A 35 11.66 4.92 -2.96
C VAL A 35 10.99 4.39 -1.69
N GLY A 36 9.66 4.22 -1.70
CA GLY A 36 8.90 3.69 -0.57
C GLY A 36 9.36 2.29 -0.16
N MET A 37 9.55 1.38 -1.12
CA MET A 37 10.04 0.02 -0.87
C MET A 37 11.45 -0.01 -0.30
N SER A 38 12.34 0.86 -0.80
CA SER A 38 13.72 0.97 -0.28
C SER A 38 13.73 1.46 1.17
N ILE A 39 12.86 2.42 1.49
CA ILE A 39 12.68 2.92 2.86
C ILE A 39 12.12 1.83 3.78
N ALA A 40 11.07 1.13 3.34
CA ALA A 40 10.46 0.04 4.09
C ALA A 40 11.48 -1.07 4.40
N LYS A 41 12.28 -1.47 3.40
CA LYS A 41 13.39 -2.42 3.59
C LYS A 41 14.43 -1.92 4.57
N ALA A 42 14.86 -0.66 4.45
CA ALA A 42 15.86 -0.11 5.36
C ALA A 42 15.41 -0.16 6.83
N ILE A 43 14.14 0.17 7.10
CA ILE A 43 13.57 0.11 8.44
C ILE A 43 13.46 -1.34 8.90
N ALA A 44 12.77 -2.18 8.12
CA ALA A 44 12.43 -3.53 8.52
C ALA A 44 13.67 -4.44 8.66
N SER A 45 14.65 -4.31 7.78
CA SER A 45 15.93 -5.03 7.91
C SER A 45 16.77 -4.52 9.08
N GLY A 46 16.64 -3.25 9.46
CA GLY A 46 17.36 -2.67 10.60
C GLY A 46 16.92 -3.23 11.95
N VAL A 47 15.68 -3.70 12.06
CA VAL A 47 15.10 -4.24 13.30
C VAL A 47 14.57 -5.68 13.15
N ASN A 48 14.86 -6.32 12.02
CA ASN A 48 14.50 -7.70 11.69
C ASN A 48 13.00 -8.04 11.81
N ILE A 49 12.14 -7.23 11.18
CA ILE A 49 10.68 -7.40 11.17
C ILE A 49 10.14 -7.66 9.76
N PRO A 50 8.96 -8.29 9.62
CA PRO A 50 8.36 -8.55 8.33
C PRO A 50 7.99 -7.27 7.56
N ILE A 51 8.03 -7.37 6.23
CA ILE A 51 7.52 -6.35 5.30
C ILE A 51 6.31 -6.94 4.57
N VAL A 52 5.19 -6.22 4.58
CA VAL A 52 3.96 -6.63 3.91
C VAL A 52 3.66 -5.66 2.77
N GLY A 53 3.64 -6.18 1.55
CA GLY A 53 3.26 -5.42 0.36
C GLY A 53 1.75 -5.41 0.17
N ILE A 54 1.15 -4.22 0.09
CA ILE A 54 -0.29 -4.05 -0.16
C ILE A 54 -0.51 -3.54 -1.59
N SER A 55 -1.50 -4.09 -2.29
CA SER A 55 -1.94 -3.58 -3.59
C SER A 55 -2.48 -2.15 -3.45
N THR A 56 -2.01 -1.23 -4.29
CA THR A 56 -2.51 0.15 -4.29
C THR A 56 -3.99 0.19 -4.68
N LEU A 57 -4.42 -0.65 -5.63
CA LEU A 57 -5.83 -0.74 -6.01
C LEU A 57 -6.70 -1.17 -4.83
N LEU A 58 -6.23 -2.14 -4.03
CA LEU A 58 -6.93 -2.57 -2.82
C LEU A 58 -7.05 -1.42 -1.81
N LEU A 59 -5.98 -0.64 -1.59
CA LEU A 59 -6.01 0.51 -0.68
C LEU A 59 -7.04 1.56 -1.10
N GLU A 60 -7.17 1.84 -2.40
CA GLU A 60 -8.14 2.80 -2.94
C GLU A 60 -9.59 2.34 -2.73
N VAL A 61 -9.86 1.04 -2.89
CA VAL A 61 -11.23 0.50 -2.73
C VAL A 61 -11.60 0.16 -1.30
N PHE A 62 -10.62 0.01 -0.39
CA PHE A 62 -10.83 -0.47 0.98
C PHE A 62 -11.93 0.29 1.74
N PRO A 63 -12.06 1.63 1.65
CA PRO A 63 -13.15 2.35 2.32
C PRO A 63 -14.55 1.99 1.81
N PHE A 64 -14.66 1.40 0.61
CA PHE A 64 -15.92 1.16 -0.11
C PHE A 64 -16.37 -0.31 -0.10
N ILE A 65 -15.53 -1.24 0.36
CA ILE A 65 -15.85 -2.69 0.34
C ILE A 65 -17.15 -3.03 1.12
N GLY A 66 -17.49 -2.22 2.13
CA GLY A 66 -18.69 -2.42 2.96
C GLY A 66 -20.02 -2.15 2.25
N LEU A 67 -20.01 -1.62 1.02
CA LEU A 67 -21.22 -1.25 0.27
C LEU A 67 -22.04 -2.46 -0.23
N LYS A 68 -21.58 -3.70 0.02
CA LYS A 68 -22.21 -4.95 -0.49
C LYS A 68 -22.37 -5.01 -2.02
N GLU A 69 -21.67 -4.13 -2.73
CA GLU A 69 -21.64 -4.03 -4.19
C GLU A 69 -20.23 -4.31 -4.70
N LYS A 70 -20.09 -4.56 -6.00
CA LYS A 70 -18.77 -4.63 -6.65
C LYS A 70 -18.17 -3.23 -6.73
N VAL A 71 -16.90 -3.09 -6.36
CA VAL A 71 -16.17 -1.82 -6.41
C VAL A 71 -15.02 -1.97 -7.40
N ILE A 72 -14.88 -1.02 -8.32
CA ILE A 72 -13.77 -1.02 -9.28
C ILE A 72 -12.73 0.02 -8.81
N GLY A 73 -11.54 -0.46 -8.49
CA GLY A 73 -10.40 0.40 -8.18
C GLY A 73 -9.77 0.91 -9.47
N LEU A 74 -9.41 2.20 -9.50
CA LEU A 74 -8.82 2.85 -10.66
C LEU A 74 -7.58 3.62 -10.23
N VAL A 75 -6.42 3.31 -10.84
CA VAL A 75 -5.16 4.04 -10.60
C VAL A 75 -4.61 4.54 -11.93
N PRO A 76 -4.23 5.82 -12.06
CA PRO A 76 -3.64 6.34 -13.30
C PRO A 76 -2.36 5.60 -13.71
N ALA A 77 -2.28 5.17 -14.98
CA ALA A 77 -1.11 4.52 -15.58
C ALA A 77 -0.33 5.45 -16.54
N GLY A 78 -0.73 6.72 -16.61
CA GLY A 78 -0.18 7.72 -17.51
C GLY A 78 -0.62 7.55 -18.97
N ARG A 79 -0.50 8.63 -19.76
CA ARG A 79 -0.92 8.68 -21.17
C ARG A 79 -2.39 8.28 -21.38
N GLY A 80 -3.28 8.74 -20.49
CA GLY A 80 -4.72 8.44 -20.57
C GLY A 80 -5.12 7.00 -20.26
N ARG A 81 -4.19 6.17 -19.77
CA ARG A 81 -4.46 4.78 -19.37
C ARG A 81 -4.66 4.68 -17.87
N VAL A 82 -5.37 3.64 -17.43
CA VAL A 82 -5.61 3.31 -16.03
C VAL A 82 -5.30 1.84 -15.76
N TYR A 83 -4.76 1.57 -14.58
CA TYR A 83 -4.83 0.24 -13.99
C TYR A 83 -6.19 0.10 -13.31
N THR A 84 -6.81 -1.06 -13.48
CA THR A 84 -8.12 -1.34 -12.92
C THR A 84 -8.16 -2.74 -12.35
N CYS A 85 -8.94 -2.92 -11.28
CA CYS A 85 -9.30 -4.22 -10.73
C CYS A 85 -10.67 -4.11 -10.09
N THR A 86 -11.50 -5.13 -10.29
CA THR A 86 -12.81 -5.22 -9.64
C THR A 86 -12.65 -6.00 -8.34
N PHE A 87 -13.22 -5.47 -7.27
CA PHE A 87 -13.20 -6.06 -5.95
C PHE A 87 -14.62 -6.39 -5.50
N ARG A 88 -14.75 -7.52 -4.80
CA ARG A 88 -15.99 -7.92 -4.15
C ARG A 88 -16.12 -7.24 -2.79
N HIS A 89 -17.27 -7.39 -2.15
CA HIS A 89 -17.57 -6.78 -0.85
C HIS A 89 -16.65 -7.25 0.30
N ASP A 90 -15.93 -8.35 0.11
CA ASP A 90 -14.98 -8.91 1.07
C ASP A 90 -13.53 -8.45 0.81
N GLY A 91 -13.32 -7.58 -0.18
CA GLY A 91 -11.99 -7.12 -0.59
C GLY A 91 -11.19 -8.13 -1.43
N SER A 92 -11.79 -9.27 -1.81
CA SER A 92 -11.18 -10.20 -2.76
C SER A 92 -11.22 -9.64 -4.18
N GLU A 93 -10.15 -9.87 -4.93
CA GLU A 93 -10.06 -9.53 -6.35
C GLU A 93 -11.00 -10.44 -7.14
N ASP A 94 -11.92 -9.83 -7.90
CA ASP A 94 -12.85 -10.51 -8.80
C ASP A 94 -12.09 -10.85 -10.09
N SER A 95 -11.40 -11.99 -10.09
CA SER A 95 -10.51 -12.44 -11.19
C SER A 95 -11.24 -12.90 -12.47
N ASP A 96 -12.55 -12.66 -12.58
CA ASP A 96 -13.39 -13.11 -13.70
C ASP A 96 -13.21 -12.30 -14.99
N TYR A 97 -12.28 -11.33 -15.03
CA TYR A 97 -11.94 -10.58 -16.25
C TYR A 97 -10.59 -11.04 -16.84
N LYS A 98 -10.67 -11.69 -18.01
CA LYS A 98 -9.56 -11.87 -18.96
C LYS A 98 -9.20 -10.55 -19.65
#